data_AF-A0A517PQS6-F1
#
_entry.id   AF-A0A517PQS6-F1
#
_cell.length_a   1.000
_cell.length_b   1.000
_cell.length_c   1.000
_cell.angle_alpha   90.00
_cell.angle_beta   90.00
_cell.angle_gamma   90.00
#
_symmetry.space_group_name_H-M   'P 1'
#
loop_
_entity.id
_entity.type
_entity.pdbx_description
1 polymer ?
#
loop_
_entity_poly.entity_id
_entity_poly.type
_entity_poly.pdbx_seq_one_letter_code
_entity_poly.pdbx_strand_id
1 'polypeptide(L)'
;MAAHSEVASPVVAVPPARGNQIVIPQFPDRKLISMQSAFNFLTGEQQKQVEQAVVDAEGKTSCEIVPVLATTSGRYDRPEDVVGLWLTVITALGFWYYFPRVQGPAGDWGGLPVVVELILAALAMVIAFILGAIAGSRIGWLRRLFTPRQQMQDEVAARAREIFFDKRVHHTEGGTGILIYISLFEHVAVALADQAVIDKLGQTFIDQICQKLTAGLHSGKAAETICEVIREIGDEAATPLPRASDDKNELQDTLVLID
;
A
#
# COMPACT_ATOMS: atom_id res chain seq x y z
N MET A 1 -31.75 -54.23 3.70
CA MET A 1 -32.16 -52.84 3.38
C MET A 1 -31.22 -51.94 4.17
N ALA A 2 -30.13 -51.49 3.55
CA ALA A 2 -29.02 -50.81 4.21
C ALA A 2 -29.40 -49.36 4.52
N ALA A 3 -29.30 -48.97 5.79
CA ALA A 3 -29.41 -47.58 6.22
C ALA A 3 -27.98 -47.02 6.33
N HIS A 4 -27.64 -46.12 5.40
CA HIS A 4 -26.43 -45.31 5.50
C HIS A 4 -26.64 -44.21 6.54
N SER A 5 -25.91 -44.27 7.66
CA SER A 5 -25.73 -43.15 8.58
C SER A 5 -24.47 -42.39 8.17
N GLU A 6 -24.65 -41.20 7.59
CA GLU A 6 -23.57 -40.27 7.27
C GLU A 6 -23.11 -39.57 8.55
N VAL A 7 -21.95 -39.98 9.07
CA VAL A 7 -21.29 -39.34 10.22
C VAL A 7 -20.48 -38.17 9.69
N ALA A 8 -20.97 -36.96 9.89
CA ALA A 8 -20.22 -35.73 9.64
C ALA A 8 -19.03 -35.66 10.62
N SER A 9 -17.82 -35.79 10.10
CA SER A 9 -16.59 -35.54 10.85
C SER A 9 -16.49 -34.04 11.23
N PRO A 10 -16.09 -33.70 12.46
CA PRO A 10 -15.89 -32.32 12.85
C PRO A 10 -14.69 -31.75 12.09
N VAL A 11 -14.92 -30.64 11.38
CA VAL A 11 -13.87 -29.81 10.78
C VAL A 11 -12.99 -29.29 11.91
N VAL A 12 -11.82 -29.91 12.09
CA VAL A 12 -10.79 -29.43 13.01
C VAL A 12 -10.31 -28.09 12.45
N ALA A 13 -10.61 -27.01 13.17
CA ALA A 13 -10.10 -25.68 12.87
C ALA A 13 -8.56 -25.73 12.94
N VAL A 14 -7.91 -25.51 11.80
CA VAL A 14 -6.46 -25.27 11.73
C VAL A 14 -6.23 -23.89 12.36
N PRO A 15 -5.46 -23.77 13.46
CA PRO A 15 -5.18 -22.47 14.05
C PRO A 15 -4.34 -21.61 13.07
N PRO A 16 -4.57 -20.29 13.02
CA PRO A 16 -3.74 -19.41 12.19
C PRO A 16 -2.27 -19.54 12.62
N ALA A 17 -1.39 -19.68 11.64
CA ALA A 17 0.05 -19.69 11.85
C ALA A 17 0.45 -18.44 12.65
N ARG A 18 1.23 -18.62 13.72
CA ARG A 18 1.71 -17.52 14.57
C ARG A 18 2.42 -16.51 13.68
N GLY A 19 1.83 -15.33 13.57
CA GLY A 19 2.27 -14.29 12.66
C GLY A 19 3.66 -13.78 13.00
N ASN A 20 4.47 -13.61 11.96
CA ASN A 20 5.60 -12.68 11.96
C ASN A 20 5.09 -11.33 12.48
N GLN A 21 5.62 -10.89 13.62
CA GLN A 21 5.33 -9.55 14.14
C GLN A 21 5.98 -8.54 13.19
N ILE A 22 5.16 -7.89 12.38
CA ILE A 22 5.55 -6.75 11.56
C ILE A 22 5.70 -5.57 12.51
N VAL A 23 6.91 -5.03 12.67
CA VAL A 23 7.16 -3.83 13.47
C VAL A 23 6.87 -2.59 12.62
N ILE A 24 5.92 -1.77 13.08
CA ILE A 24 5.37 -0.63 12.34
C ILE A 24 5.75 0.69 13.05
N PRO A 25 6.60 1.55 12.46
CA PRO A 25 6.91 2.87 13.02
C PRO A 25 5.75 3.89 12.87
N GLN A 26 5.62 4.82 13.84
CA GLN A 26 4.68 5.96 13.80
C GLN A 26 5.28 7.17 13.07
N PHE A 27 4.47 7.90 12.29
CA PHE A 27 4.91 9.04 11.46
C PHE A 27 4.15 10.36 11.70
N PRO A 28 4.85 11.52 11.62
CA PRO A 28 4.28 12.87 11.66
C PRO A 28 3.76 13.35 10.28
N ASP A 29 2.77 14.25 10.27
CA ASP A 29 2.06 14.74 9.08
C ASP A 29 2.85 15.78 8.26
N ARG A 30 2.97 15.65 6.92
CA ARG A 30 2.97 16.78 5.96
C ARG A 30 3.08 16.49 4.44
N LYS A 31 2.58 17.52 3.71
CA LYS A 31 2.75 18.03 2.32
C LYS A 31 2.30 17.20 1.12
N LEU A 32 1.46 17.88 0.32
CA LEU A 32 0.82 17.50 -0.93
C LEU A 32 1.85 17.13 -2.01
N ILE A 33 1.86 15.86 -2.43
CA ILE A 33 2.62 15.40 -3.58
C ILE A 33 1.59 14.91 -4.61
N SER A 34 1.62 15.51 -5.80
CA SER A 34 1.00 14.94 -7.00
C SER A 34 1.44 13.48 -7.12
N MET A 35 0.53 12.53 -7.32
CA MET A 35 0.84 11.11 -7.43
C MET A 35 1.97 10.92 -8.47
N GLN A 36 3.20 10.67 -8.01
CA GLN A 36 4.37 10.52 -8.87
C GLN A 36 4.44 9.05 -9.29
N SER A 37 4.41 8.83 -10.60
CA SER A 37 4.64 7.49 -11.17
C SER A 37 6.02 6.97 -10.78
N ALA A 38 6.13 5.67 -10.52
CA ALA A 38 7.39 5.03 -10.17
C ALA A 38 8.44 5.23 -11.28
N PHE A 39 8.00 5.27 -12.54
CA PHE A 39 8.84 5.51 -13.72
C PHE A 39 9.49 6.89 -13.74
N ASN A 40 8.88 7.89 -13.08
CA ASN A 40 9.37 9.26 -13.08
C ASN A 40 9.93 9.70 -11.71
N PHE A 41 9.92 8.81 -10.71
CA PHE A 41 10.37 9.14 -9.37
C PHE A 41 11.89 9.18 -9.26
N LEU A 42 12.59 8.20 -9.85
CA LEU A 42 14.05 8.17 -9.94
C LEU A 42 14.52 8.54 -11.34
N THR A 43 15.58 9.34 -11.42
CA THR A 43 16.26 9.61 -12.69
C THR A 43 16.92 8.34 -13.23
N GLY A 44 17.17 8.25 -14.54
CA GLY A 44 17.87 7.10 -15.12
C GLY A 44 19.28 6.87 -14.55
N GLU A 45 19.94 7.93 -14.05
CA GLU A 45 21.21 7.80 -13.33
C GLU A 45 21.01 7.15 -11.95
N GLN A 46 19.99 7.58 -11.22
CA GLN A 46 19.64 7.00 -9.91
C GLN A 46 19.20 5.54 -10.01
N GLN A 47 18.44 5.19 -11.05
CA GLN A 47 18.05 3.80 -11.31
C GLN A 47 19.30 2.93 -11.49
N LYS A 48 20.25 3.35 -12.33
CA LYS A 48 21.53 2.66 -12.50
C LYS A 48 22.37 2.59 -11.22
N GLN A 49 22.33 3.62 -10.38
CA GLN A 49 23.03 3.58 -9.08
C GLN A 49 22.45 2.50 -8.17
N VAL A 50 21.12 2.33 -8.16
CA VAL A 50 20.44 1.27 -7.41
C VAL A 50 20.80 -0.10 -7.97
N GLU A 51 20.74 -0.28 -9.29
CA GLU A 51 21.12 -1.54 -9.97
C GLU A 51 22.58 -1.90 -9.67
N GLN A 52 23.49 -0.93 -9.75
CA GLN A 52 24.89 -1.17 -9.40
C GLN A 52 25.06 -1.54 -7.92
N ALA A 53 24.29 -0.93 -7.02
CA ALA A 53 24.33 -1.30 -5.60
C ALA A 53 23.88 -2.74 -5.36
N VAL A 54 22.90 -3.24 -6.13
CA VAL A 54 22.48 -4.66 -6.10
C VAL A 54 23.64 -5.55 -6.53
N VAL A 55 24.23 -5.28 -7.71
CA VAL A 55 25.38 -6.04 -8.23
C VAL A 55 26.55 -6.07 -7.23
N ASP A 56 26.87 -4.92 -6.62
CA ASP A 56 27.96 -4.81 -5.65
C ASP A 56 27.67 -5.58 -4.35
N ALA A 57 26.40 -5.64 -3.93
CA ALA A 57 25.96 -6.35 -2.73
C ALA A 57 25.96 -7.87 -2.96
N GLU A 58 25.30 -8.34 -4.00
CA GLU A 58 25.25 -9.76 -4.42
C GLU A 58 26.63 -10.29 -4.80
N GLY A 59 27.56 -9.41 -5.20
CA GLY A 59 28.96 -9.76 -5.37
C GLY A 59 29.63 -10.36 -4.11
N LYS A 60 29.09 -10.09 -2.92
CA LYS A 60 29.66 -10.45 -1.61
C LYS A 60 28.93 -11.60 -0.91
N THR A 61 27.69 -11.90 -1.30
CA THR A 61 26.80 -12.84 -0.60
C THR A 61 26.08 -13.72 -1.62
N SER A 62 25.57 -14.87 -1.17
CA SER A 62 24.64 -15.68 -1.98
C SER A 62 23.19 -15.18 -1.91
N CYS A 63 22.94 -14.01 -1.29
CA CYS A 63 21.62 -13.41 -1.29
C CYS A 63 21.32 -12.74 -2.61
N GLU A 64 20.07 -12.89 -3.06
CA GLU A 64 19.54 -12.25 -4.27
C GLU A 64 18.57 -11.14 -3.83
N ILE A 65 18.85 -9.90 -4.23
CA ILE A 65 18.17 -8.69 -3.73
C ILE A 65 17.34 -8.09 -4.86
N VAL A 66 16.02 -8.08 -4.68
CA VAL A 66 15.07 -7.52 -5.65
C VAL A 66 14.47 -6.22 -5.12
N PRO A 67 14.98 -5.05 -5.56
CA PRO A 67 14.35 -3.78 -5.25
C PRO A 67 13.14 -3.54 -6.17
N VAL A 68 12.03 -3.12 -5.57
CA VAL A 68 10.78 -2.79 -6.26
C VAL A 68 10.28 -1.43 -5.82
N LEU A 69 10.00 -0.58 -6.79
CA LEU A 69 9.40 0.74 -6.60
C LEU A 69 8.01 0.76 -7.23
N ALA A 70 6.99 0.98 -6.41
CA ALA A 70 5.60 1.00 -6.82
C ALA A 70 4.97 2.39 -6.60
N THR A 71 4.12 2.83 -7.53
CA THR A 71 3.35 4.07 -7.34
C THR A 71 2.32 3.94 -6.23
N THR A 72 1.57 2.85 -6.22
CA THR A 72 0.54 2.56 -5.21
C THR A 72 0.44 1.06 -5.02
N SER A 73 0.08 0.62 -3.81
CA SER A 73 -0.09 -0.81 -3.51
C SER A 73 -1.54 -1.24 -3.48
N GLY A 74 -2.44 -0.34 -3.06
CA GLY A 74 -3.87 -0.60 -2.95
C GLY A 74 -4.73 0.14 -3.97
N ARG A 75 -5.97 -0.34 -4.13
CA ARG A 75 -7.05 0.41 -4.79
C ARG A 75 -7.75 1.27 -3.73
N TYR A 76 -7.43 2.56 -3.70
CA TYR A 76 -8.06 3.50 -2.77
C TYR A 76 -9.20 4.30 -3.44
N ASP A 77 -10.05 3.68 -4.24
CA ASP A 77 -11.25 4.33 -4.81
C ASP A 77 -12.25 4.74 -3.71
N ARG A 78 -12.44 3.89 -2.71
CA ARG A 78 -13.41 4.04 -1.60
C ARG A 78 -13.49 5.40 -0.84
N PRO A 79 -12.42 6.20 -0.64
CA PRO A 79 -12.49 7.53 -0.05
C PRO A 79 -13.30 8.56 -0.84
N GLU A 80 -13.44 8.39 -2.16
CA GLU A 80 -14.17 9.35 -2.99
C GLU A 80 -15.68 9.35 -2.67
N ASP A 81 -16.23 8.18 -2.36
CA ASP A 81 -17.60 8.02 -1.90
C ASP A 81 -17.87 8.68 -0.54
N VAL A 82 -16.86 8.73 0.34
CA VAL A 82 -16.98 9.36 1.66
C VAL A 82 -17.09 10.87 1.52
N VAL A 83 -16.31 11.48 0.62
CA VAL A 83 -16.42 12.93 0.31
C VAL A 83 -17.77 13.24 -0.32
N GLY A 84 -18.23 12.40 -1.26
CA GLY A 84 -19.57 12.47 -1.83
C GLY A 84 -20.65 12.45 -0.75
N LEU A 85 -20.58 11.49 0.16
CA LEU A 85 -21.55 11.33 1.25
C LEU A 85 -21.60 12.55 2.17
N TRP A 86 -20.46 13.09 2.59
CA TRP A 86 -20.41 14.29 3.41
C TRP A 86 -20.99 15.51 2.69
N LEU A 87 -20.69 15.69 1.40
CA LEU A 87 -21.25 16.79 0.63
C LEU A 87 -22.78 16.65 0.51
N THR A 88 -23.29 15.44 0.30
CA THR A 88 -24.73 15.14 0.32
C THR A 88 -25.38 15.49 1.66
N VAL A 89 -24.76 15.13 2.80
CA VAL A 89 -25.27 15.47 4.14
C VAL A 89 -25.31 16.98 4.34
N ILE A 90 -24.25 17.70 3.95
CA ILE A 90 -24.20 19.17 4.03
C ILE A 90 -25.27 19.80 3.16
N THR A 91 -25.48 19.30 1.94
CA THR A 91 -26.56 19.77 1.04
C THR A 91 -27.94 19.52 1.65
N ALA A 92 -28.18 18.36 2.26
CA ALA A 92 -29.45 18.06 2.92
C ALA A 92 -29.71 19.00 4.10
N LEU A 93 -28.70 19.25 4.96
CA LEU A 93 -28.80 20.20 6.07
C LEU A 93 -29.00 21.63 5.59
N GLY A 94 -28.29 22.04 4.52
CA GLY A 94 -28.47 23.35 3.89
C GLY A 94 -29.86 23.51 3.31
N PHE A 95 -30.38 22.50 2.62
CA PHE A 95 -31.74 22.51 2.09
C PHE A 95 -32.76 22.70 3.22
N TRP A 96 -32.61 21.97 4.32
CA TRP A 96 -33.47 22.10 5.50
C TRP A 96 -33.39 23.48 6.15
N TYR A 97 -32.18 24.06 6.26
CA TYR A 97 -31.95 25.35 6.90
C TYR A 97 -32.43 26.53 6.06
N TYR A 98 -32.15 26.54 4.75
CA TYR A 98 -32.47 27.65 3.85
C TYR A 98 -33.88 27.59 3.26
N PHE A 99 -34.49 26.39 3.20
CA PHE A 99 -35.85 26.18 2.73
C PHE A 99 -36.72 25.56 3.83
N PRO A 100 -36.87 26.23 5.00
CA PRO A 100 -37.75 25.73 6.03
C PRO A 100 -39.18 25.79 5.52
N ARG A 101 -39.90 24.67 5.61
CA ARG A 101 -41.32 24.62 5.30
C ARG A 101 -42.10 25.47 6.31
N VAL A 102 -42.48 26.67 5.90
CA VAL A 102 -43.43 27.49 6.63
C VAL A 102 -44.82 27.11 6.14
N GLN A 103 -45.70 26.65 7.04
CA GLN A 103 -47.10 26.44 6.69
C GLN A 103 -47.71 27.82 6.46
N GLY A 104 -48.13 28.09 5.22
CA GLY A 104 -48.91 29.27 4.89
C GLY A 104 -50.28 29.22 5.60
N PRO A 105 -51.01 30.35 5.64
CA PRO A 105 -52.39 30.38 6.11
C PRO A 105 -53.24 29.31 5.39
N ALA A 106 -54.28 28.80 6.06
CA ALA A 106 -55.18 27.83 5.46
C ALA A 106 -55.74 28.35 4.11
N GLY A 107 -55.48 27.62 3.03
CA GLY A 107 -55.85 28.02 1.65
C GLY A 107 -54.74 28.69 0.84
N ASP A 108 -53.51 28.74 1.33
CA ASP A 108 -52.36 29.23 0.58
C ASP A 108 -51.89 28.23 -0.48
N TRP A 109 -51.82 28.68 -1.74
CA TRP A 109 -51.37 27.93 -2.91
C TRP A 109 -50.03 28.46 -3.48
N GLY A 110 -49.40 29.43 -2.81
CA GLY A 110 -48.18 30.10 -3.29
C GLY A 110 -46.89 29.29 -3.12
N GLY A 111 -46.93 28.14 -2.43
CA GLY A 111 -45.78 27.29 -2.19
C GLY A 111 -45.56 26.23 -3.27
N LEU A 112 -44.31 25.76 -3.43
CA LEU A 112 -44.04 24.60 -4.26
C LEU A 112 -44.70 23.35 -3.65
N PRO A 113 -45.34 22.49 -4.48
CA PRO A 113 -45.87 21.22 -4.00
C PRO A 113 -44.78 20.40 -3.31
N VAL A 114 -45.14 19.70 -2.22
CA VAL A 114 -44.21 18.86 -1.45
C VAL A 114 -43.43 17.89 -2.32
N VAL A 115 -44.12 17.28 -3.28
CA VAL A 115 -43.50 16.34 -4.21
C VAL A 115 -42.41 17.00 -5.07
N VAL A 116 -42.63 18.24 -5.52
CA VAL A 116 -41.65 18.96 -6.35
C VAL A 116 -40.41 19.33 -5.54
N GLU A 117 -40.59 19.81 -4.30
CA GLU A 117 -39.44 20.10 -3.43
C GLU A 117 -38.63 18.85 -3.06
N LEU A 118 -39.30 17.72 -2.79
CA LEU A 118 -38.60 16.46 -2.53
C LEU A 118 -37.82 15.98 -3.75
N ILE A 119 -38.36 16.13 -4.97
CA ILE A 119 -37.65 15.81 -6.21
C ILE A 119 -36.42 16.71 -6.38
N LEU A 120 -36.57 18.03 -6.18
CA LEU A 120 -35.46 18.98 -6.29
C LEU A 120 -34.38 18.71 -5.23
N ALA A 121 -34.77 18.41 -3.99
CA ALA A 121 -33.85 18.03 -2.92
C ALA A 121 -33.10 16.74 -3.26
N ALA A 122 -33.80 15.71 -3.76
CA ALA A 122 -33.20 14.47 -4.19
C ALA A 122 -32.19 14.67 -5.34
N LEU A 123 -32.56 15.47 -6.35
CA LEU A 123 -31.67 15.85 -7.45
C LEU A 123 -30.43 16.59 -6.96
N ALA A 124 -30.61 17.58 -6.09
CA ALA A 124 -29.50 18.33 -5.50
C ALA A 124 -28.55 17.42 -4.71
N MET A 125 -29.07 16.47 -3.93
CA MET A 125 -28.28 15.48 -3.21
C MET A 125 -27.48 14.54 -4.12
N VAL A 126 -28.08 14.09 -5.23
CA VAL A 126 -27.38 13.25 -6.24
C VAL A 126 -26.27 14.04 -6.93
N ILE A 127 -26.55 15.30 -7.31
CA ILE A 127 -25.54 16.19 -7.91
C ILE A 127 -24.41 16.45 -6.92
N ALA A 128 -24.74 16.74 -5.66
CA ALA A 128 -23.76 16.93 -4.59
C ALA A 128 -22.89 15.68 -4.39
N PHE A 129 -23.49 14.49 -4.38
CA PHE A 129 -22.73 13.23 -4.29
C PHE A 129 -21.72 13.09 -5.43
N ILE A 130 -22.17 13.26 -6.68
CA ILE A 130 -21.33 13.14 -7.88
C ILE A 130 -20.20 14.18 -7.86
N LEU A 131 -20.51 15.43 -7.53
CA LEU A 131 -19.49 16.48 -7.42
C LEU A 131 -18.48 16.19 -6.30
N GLY A 132 -18.93 15.68 -5.17
CA GLY A 132 -18.07 15.30 -4.05
C GLY A 132 -17.17 14.11 -4.38
N ALA A 133 -17.69 13.09 -5.08
CA ALA A 133 -16.90 11.96 -5.56
C ALA A 133 -15.85 12.40 -6.60
N ILE A 134 -16.21 13.26 -7.56
CA ILE A 134 -15.26 13.82 -8.54
C ILE A 134 -14.20 14.69 -7.84
N ALA A 135 -14.58 15.46 -6.82
CA ALA A 135 -13.63 16.25 -6.05
C ALA A 135 -12.68 15.35 -5.23
N GLY A 136 -13.20 14.30 -4.59
CA GLY A 136 -12.43 13.33 -3.83
C GLY A 136 -11.41 12.57 -4.68
N SER A 137 -11.78 12.20 -5.90
CA SER A 137 -10.89 11.45 -6.82
C SER A 137 -9.75 12.31 -7.38
N ARG A 138 -9.97 13.61 -7.59
CA ARG A 138 -8.93 14.53 -8.11
C ARG A 138 -7.98 15.06 -7.05
N ILE A 139 -8.34 14.94 -5.77
CA ILE A 139 -7.62 15.58 -4.67
C ILE A 139 -7.00 14.51 -3.77
N GLY A 140 -5.74 14.17 -4.02
CA GLY A 140 -5.03 13.08 -3.35
C GLY A 140 -4.96 13.17 -1.81
N TRP A 141 -5.04 14.37 -1.22
CA TRP A 141 -5.04 14.52 0.25
C TRP A 141 -6.35 14.10 0.91
N LEU A 142 -7.50 14.28 0.24
CA LEU A 142 -8.80 13.83 0.75
C LEU A 142 -8.81 12.29 0.81
N ARG A 143 -8.26 11.63 -0.22
CA ARG A 143 -8.09 10.18 -0.29
C ARG A 143 -7.29 9.61 0.88
N ARG A 144 -6.18 10.27 1.24
CA ARG A 144 -5.33 9.86 2.37
C ARG A 144 -5.96 10.14 3.74
N LEU A 145 -6.75 11.21 3.87
CA LEU A 145 -7.42 11.55 5.15
C LEU A 145 -8.48 10.50 5.55
N PHE A 146 -9.18 9.92 4.57
CA PHE A 146 -10.25 8.95 4.81
C PHE A 146 -9.80 7.48 4.73
N THR A 147 -8.52 7.22 4.48
CA THR A 147 -7.99 5.85 4.49
C THR A 147 -7.19 5.61 5.78
N PRO A 148 -7.62 4.68 6.65
CA PRO A 148 -6.86 4.33 7.85
C PRO A 148 -5.44 3.88 7.50
N ARG A 149 -4.45 4.38 8.25
CA ARG A 149 -3.03 4.05 8.02
C ARG A 149 -2.76 2.55 8.10
N GLN A 150 -3.47 1.83 8.98
CA GLN A 150 -3.37 0.38 9.10
C GLN A 150 -3.74 -0.32 7.79
N GLN A 151 -4.83 0.13 7.14
CA GLN A 151 -5.28 -0.43 5.88
C GLN A 151 -4.23 -0.20 4.77
N MET A 152 -3.62 0.98 4.70
CA MET A 152 -2.54 1.24 3.74
C MET A 152 -1.36 0.28 3.93
N GLN A 153 -0.99 0.00 5.18
CA GLN A 153 0.11 -0.92 5.49
C GLN A 153 -0.22 -2.35 5.12
N ASP A 154 -1.46 -2.79 5.38
CA ASP A 154 -1.93 -4.12 5.01
C ASP A 154 -1.94 -4.31 3.49
N GLU A 155 -2.35 -3.29 2.72
CA GLU A 155 -2.31 -3.30 1.25
C GLU A 155 -0.87 -3.36 0.72
N VAL A 156 0.05 -2.55 1.27
CA VAL A 156 1.49 -2.59 0.91
C VAL A 156 2.08 -3.96 1.21
N ALA A 157 1.80 -4.54 2.37
CA ALA A 157 2.29 -5.86 2.74
C ALA A 157 1.69 -6.98 1.87
N ALA A 158 0.41 -6.89 1.53
CA ALA A 158 -0.25 -7.84 0.63
C ALA A 158 0.38 -7.78 -0.77
N ARG A 159 0.59 -6.57 -1.30
CA ARG A 159 1.18 -6.36 -2.63
C ARG A 159 2.64 -6.81 -2.68
N ALA A 160 3.42 -6.51 -1.64
CA ALA A 160 4.80 -7.00 -1.51
C ALA A 160 4.85 -8.54 -1.54
N ARG A 161 3.95 -9.23 -0.82
CA ARG A 161 3.87 -10.70 -0.84
C ARG A 161 3.52 -11.22 -2.22
N GLU A 162 2.52 -10.65 -2.88
CA GLU A 162 2.13 -11.02 -4.25
C GLU A 162 3.34 -10.95 -5.18
N ILE A 163 4.10 -9.86 -5.14
CA ILE A 163 5.31 -9.67 -5.97
C ILE A 163 6.42 -10.66 -5.59
N PHE A 164 6.62 -10.92 -4.29
CA PHE A 164 7.58 -11.92 -3.82
C PHE A 164 7.30 -13.32 -4.39
N PHE A 165 6.02 -13.67 -4.51
CA PHE A 165 5.59 -14.92 -5.15
C PHE A 165 5.70 -14.86 -6.68
N ASP A 166 5.15 -13.83 -7.32
CA ASP A 166 5.08 -13.71 -8.78
C ASP A 166 6.46 -13.60 -9.43
N LYS A 167 7.38 -12.86 -8.80
CA LYS A 167 8.78 -12.74 -9.24
C LYS A 167 9.64 -13.93 -8.83
N ARG A 168 9.08 -14.91 -8.13
CA ARG A 168 9.79 -16.12 -7.66
C ARG A 168 11.04 -15.81 -6.82
N VAL A 169 11.02 -14.70 -6.07
CA VAL A 169 12.14 -14.33 -5.20
C VAL A 169 12.39 -15.42 -4.13
N HIS A 170 11.33 -16.11 -3.74
CA HIS A 170 11.34 -17.26 -2.83
C HIS A 170 11.85 -18.58 -3.44
N HIS A 171 12.19 -18.60 -4.73
CA HIS A 171 12.54 -19.81 -5.47
C HIS A 171 13.99 -19.76 -5.96
N THR A 172 14.88 -19.33 -5.07
CA THR A 172 16.33 -19.46 -5.26
C THR A 172 16.80 -20.84 -4.80
N GLU A 173 17.89 -21.38 -5.36
CA GLU A 173 18.40 -22.70 -4.97
C GLU A 173 18.75 -22.75 -3.46
N GLY A 174 19.20 -21.63 -2.91
CA GLY A 174 19.51 -21.46 -1.49
C GLY A 174 18.36 -20.98 -0.60
N GLY A 175 17.24 -20.54 -1.16
CA GLY A 175 16.20 -19.82 -0.41
C GLY A 175 16.78 -18.57 0.26
N THR A 176 17.54 -17.78 -0.50
CA THR A 176 18.28 -16.60 -0.05
C THR A 176 17.76 -15.30 -0.67
N GLY A 177 16.51 -15.30 -1.15
CA GLY A 177 15.91 -14.14 -1.78
C GLY A 177 15.46 -13.07 -0.78
N ILE A 178 15.69 -11.81 -1.11
CA ILE A 178 15.27 -10.63 -0.35
C ILE A 178 14.56 -9.66 -1.30
N LEU A 179 13.29 -9.38 -1.05
CA LEU A 179 12.53 -8.35 -1.75
C LEU A 179 12.45 -7.09 -0.89
N ILE A 180 12.85 -5.96 -1.48
CA ILE A 180 12.64 -4.65 -0.90
C ILE A 180 11.55 -3.95 -1.72
N TYR A 181 10.36 -3.83 -1.14
CA TYR A 181 9.21 -3.22 -1.81
C TYR A 181 8.96 -1.81 -1.25
N ILE A 182 8.88 -0.81 -2.12
CA ILE A 182 8.72 0.60 -1.75
C ILE A 182 7.47 1.15 -2.44
N SER A 183 6.50 1.60 -1.64
CA SER A 183 5.28 2.20 -2.17
C SER A 183 5.28 3.72 -1.98
N LEU A 184 5.23 4.44 -3.09
CA LEU A 184 5.35 5.90 -3.13
C LEU A 184 4.11 6.61 -2.57
N PHE A 185 2.90 6.15 -2.92
CA PHE A 185 1.66 6.77 -2.45
C PHE A 185 1.46 6.62 -0.94
N GLU A 186 1.74 5.44 -0.41
CA GLU A 186 1.62 5.11 1.01
C GLU A 186 2.81 5.65 1.82
N HIS A 187 3.95 5.93 1.16
CA HIS A 187 5.23 6.27 1.79
C HIS A 187 5.69 5.19 2.77
N VAL A 188 5.57 3.92 2.38
CA VAL A 188 5.91 2.75 3.20
C VAL A 188 6.82 1.84 2.39
N ALA A 189 7.88 1.35 3.05
CA ALA A 189 8.66 0.24 2.54
C ALA A 189 8.31 -1.04 3.31
N VAL A 190 8.43 -2.19 2.66
CA VAL A 190 8.31 -3.53 3.24
C VAL A 190 9.46 -4.36 2.72
N ALA A 191 10.16 -5.03 3.63
CA ALA A 191 11.17 -6.03 3.27
C ALA A 191 10.61 -7.43 3.54
N LEU A 192 10.72 -8.32 2.55
CA LEU A 192 10.41 -9.73 2.67
C LEU A 192 11.66 -10.53 2.36
N ALA A 193 11.94 -11.56 3.13
CA ALA A 193 13.09 -12.40 2.93
C ALA A 193 12.71 -13.87 3.11
N ASP A 194 13.42 -14.75 2.43
CA ASP A 194 13.27 -16.18 2.63
C ASP A 194 13.71 -16.62 4.02
N GLN A 195 13.27 -17.82 4.39
CA GLN A 195 13.52 -18.37 5.71
C GLN A 195 15.02 -18.50 6.02
N ALA A 196 15.87 -18.88 5.06
CA ALA A 196 17.30 -19.01 5.31
C ALA A 196 17.95 -17.66 5.62
N VAL A 197 17.50 -16.58 4.98
CA VAL A 197 17.93 -15.22 5.30
C VAL A 197 17.48 -14.83 6.71
N ILE A 198 16.22 -15.05 7.05
CA ILE A 198 15.68 -14.72 8.38
C ILE A 198 16.41 -15.52 9.47
N ASP A 199 16.71 -16.79 9.24
CA ASP A 199 17.43 -17.64 10.20
C ASP A 199 18.87 -17.16 10.43
N LYS A 200 19.48 -16.51 9.43
CA LYS A 200 20.89 -16.07 9.45
C LYS A 200 21.08 -14.62 9.89
N LEU A 201 20.26 -13.71 9.38
CA LEU A 201 20.34 -12.27 9.65
C LEU A 201 19.40 -11.83 10.78
N GLY A 202 18.37 -12.63 11.06
CA GLY A 202 17.36 -12.35 12.07
C GLY A 202 16.28 -11.39 11.59
N GLN A 203 15.05 -11.61 12.08
CA GLN A 203 13.91 -10.73 11.78
C GLN A 203 14.16 -9.26 12.17
N THR A 204 14.91 -9.03 13.25
CA THR A 204 15.25 -7.67 13.72
C THR A 204 16.03 -6.88 12.68
N PHE A 205 16.92 -7.52 11.92
CA PHE A 205 17.65 -6.84 10.84
C PHE A 205 16.70 -6.46 9.70
N ILE A 206 15.83 -7.38 9.29
CA ILE A 206 14.80 -7.13 8.26
C ILE A 206 13.87 -5.97 8.67
N ASP A 207 13.49 -5.90 9.95
CA ASP A 207 12.68 -4.81 10.47
C ASP A 207 13.45 -3.47 10.46
N GLN A 208 14.75 -3.49 10.75
CA GLN A 208 15.59 -2.29 10.73
C GLN A 208 15.75 -1.71 9.32
N ILE A 209 16.03 -2.54 8.30
CA ILE A 209 16.13 -2.07 6.91
C ILE A 209 14.80 -1.48 6.42
N CYS A 210 13.68 -2.11 6.80
CA CYS A 210 12.33 -1.63 6.50
C CYS A 210 12.07 -0.23 7.09
N GLN A 211 12.45 -0.03 8.36
CA GLN A 211 12.35 1.28 9.02
C GLN A 211 13.24 2.33 8.38
N LYS A 212 14.49 1.99 8.05
CA LYS A 212 15.44 2.90 7.39
C LYS A 212 14.93 3.37 6.04
N LEU A 213 14.46 2.45 5.20
CA LEU A 213 13.87 2.76 3.90
C LEU A 213 12.66 3.68 4.06
N THR A 214 11.72 3.32 4.94
CA THR A 214 10.52 4.12 5.17
C THR A 214 10.85 5.53 5.65
N ALA A 215 11.83 5.68 6.55
CA ALA A 215 12.31 6.98 6.99
C ALA A 215 12.98 7.78 5.86
N GLY A 216 13.81 7.12 5.04
CA GLY A 216 14.54 7.77 3.94
C GLY A 216 13.64 8.29 2.82
N LEU A 217 12.48 7.66 2.58
CA LEU A 217 11.47 8.17 1.62
C LEU A 217 11.00 9.59 1.96
N HIS A 218 11.02 9.97 3.23
CA HIS A 218 10.59 11.29 3.69
C HIS A 218 11.69 12.37 3.55
N SER A 219 12.94 11.97 3.33
CA SER A 219 14.10 12.88 3.36
C SER A 219 14.40 13.56 2.02
N GLY A 220 13.70 13.19 0.93
CA GLY A 220 14.02 13.64 -0.43
C GLY A 220 15.28 12.99 -1.03
N LYS A 221 15.89 12.02 -0.33
CA LYS A 221 17.11 11.30 -0.73
C LYS A 221 16.84 9.81 -0.95
N ALA A 222 15.68 9.47 -1.52
CA ALA A 222 15.24 8.08 -1.64
C ALA A 222 16.25 7.17 -2.34
N ALA A 223 16.85 7.59 -3.47
CA ALA A 223 17.85 6.80 -4.17
C ALA A 223 19.08 6.48 -3.30
N GLU A 224 19.59 7.47 -2.55
CA GLU A 224 20.73 7.31 -1.65
C GLU A 224 20.40 6.30 -0.55
N THR A 225 19.23 6.44 0.10
CA THR A 225 18.78 5.50 1.12
C THR A 225 18.63 4.07 0.57
N ILE A 226 18.06 3.91 -0.63
CA ILE A 226 17.91 2.58 -1.25
C ILE A 226 19.28 1.94 -1.45
N CYS A 227 20.22 2.67 -2.04
CA CYS A 227 21.58 2.18 -2.25
C CYS A 227 22.30 1.84 -0.94
N GLU A 228 22.16 2.68 0.09
CA GLU A 228 22.74 2.44 1.42
C GLU A 228 22.20 1.15 2.05
N VAL A 229 20.89 0.94 2.01
CA VAL A 229 20.26 -0.24 2.59
C VAL A 229 20.63 -1.51 1.82
N ILE A 230 20.70 -1.45 0.49
CA ILE A 230 21.15 -2.60 -0.32
C ILE A 230 22.58 -2.99 0.02
N ARG A 231 23.48 -2.01 0.17
CA ARG A 231 24.87 -2.28 0.60
C ARG A 231 24.93 -2.88 2.00
N GLU A 232 24.12 -2.37 2.93
CA GLU A 232 24.04 -2.89 4.29
C GLU A 232 23.57 -4.35 4.32
N ILE A 233 22.58 -4.71 3.48
CA ILE A 233 22.14 -6.10 3.31
C ILE A 233 23.28 -6.98 2.81
N GLY A 234 24.00 -6.54 1.77
CA GLY A 234 25.15 -7.28 1.24
C GLY A 234 26.28 -7.46 2.26
N ASP A 235 26.59 -6.41 3.03
CA ASP A 235 27.66 -6.44 4.04
C ASP A 235 27.30 -7.34 5.23
N GLU A 236 26.06 -7.26 5.73
CA GLU A 236 25.61 -8.10 6.85
C GLU A 236 25.46 -9.58 6.42
N ALA A 237 25.07 -9.82 5.17
CA ALA A 237 24.91 -11.17 4.62
C ALA A 237 26.22 -11.85 4.18
N ALA A 238 27.29 -11.08 3.92
CA ALA A 238 28.55 -11.61 3.38
C ALA A 238 29.19 -12.72 4.22
N THR A 239 29.07 -12.64 5.55
CA THR A 239 29.64 -13.64 6.46
C THR A 239 28.71 -14.85 6.68
N PRO A 240 27.42 -14.68 7.03
CA PRO A 240 26.55 -15.81 7.32
C PRO A 240 25.99 -16.52 6.07
N LEU A 241 25.98 -15.84 4.92
CA LEU A 241 25.54 -16.34 3.61
C LEU A 241 26.60 -15.97 2.55
N PRO A 242 27.81 -16.54 2.63
CA PRO A 242 28.90 -16.20 1.73
C PRO A 242 28.59 -16.68 0.32
N ARG A 243 29.06 -15.91 -0.66
CA ARG A 243 28.91 -16.28 -2.08
C ARG A 243 29.61 -17.61 -2.37
N ALA A 244 28.90 -18.53 -3.03
CA ALA A 244 29.47 -19.80 -3.46
C ALA A 244 30.41 -19.63 -4.67
N SER A 245 31.35 -20.56 -4.86
CA SER A 245 32.30 -20.49 -5.98
C SER A 245 31.68 -20.77 -7.35
N ASP A 246 30.54 -21.46 -7.36
CA ASP A 246 29.74 -21.84 -8.52
C ASP A 246 28.40 -21.08 -8.58
N ASP A 247 28.27 -20.05 -7.75
CA ASP A 247 27.13 -19.16 -7.66
C ASP A 247 26.80 -18.55 -9.03
N LYS A 248 25.54 -18.68 -9.43
CA LYS A 248 24.99 -18.09 -10.64
C LYS A 248 23.92 -17.11 -10.22
N ASN A 249 23.91 -15.96 -10.87
CA ASN A 249 22.84 -15.00 -10.69
C ASN A 249 21.50 -15.64 -11.08
N GLU A 250 20.61 -15.80 -10.09
CA GLU A 250 19.32 -16.48 -10.23
C GLU A 250 18.19 -15.51 -10.59
N LEU A 251 18.28 -14.25 -10.13
CA LEU A 251 17.31 -13.20 -10.41
C LEU A 251 17.93 -12.15 -11.36
N GLN A 252 17.26 -11.01 -11.55
CA GLN A 252 17.79 -9.93 -12.39
C GLN A 252 18.10 -8.73 -11.50
N ASP A 253 19.30 -8.18 -11.66
CA ASP A 253 19.84 -7.06 -10.87
C ASP A 253 19.25 -5.71 -11.32
N THR A 254 17.94 -5.68 -11.56
CA THR A 254 17.21 -4.53 -12.10
C THR A 254 16.21 -4.01 -11.09
N LEU A 255 16.06 -2.69 -11.06
CA LEU A 255 15.00 -2.04 -10.29
C LEU A 255 13.65 -2.30 -10.96
N VAL A 256 12.76 -3.03 -10.28
CA VAL A 256 11.41 -3.27 -10.79
C VAL A 256 10.54 -2.05 -10.53
N LEU A 257 9.96 -1.48 -11.59
CA LEU A 257 9.04 -0.34 -11.52
C LEU A 257 7.61 -0.79 -11.77
N ILE A 258 6.68 -0.40 -10.90
CA ILE A 258 5.25 -0.78 -10.96
C ILE A 258 4.40 0.49 -10.77
N ASP A 259 3.37 0.66 -11.59
CA ASP A 259 2.36 1.73 -11.44
C ASP A 259 1.03 1.17 -10.90
#